data_AF-A0A1A8I972-F1
#
_entry.id   AF-A0A1A8I972-F1
#
_cell.length_a   1.000
_cell.length_b   1.000
_cell.length_c   1.000
_cell.angle_alpha   90.00
_cell.angle_beta   90.00
_cell.angle_gamma   90.00
#
_symmetry.space_group_name_H-M   'P 1'
#
loop_
_entity.id
_entity.type
_entity.pdbx_description
1 polymer ?
#
loop_
_entity_poly.entity_id
_entity_poly.type
_entity_poly.pdbx_seq_one_letter_code
_entity_poly.pdbx_strand_id
1 'polypeptide(L)'
;MGLIPEEGKSLPPPGIVNRYSVWLSGAGWLTAMLHNAMARRPPLKSGVHRQVLFSTIGWFIGYHLVKFENYAYAKRDRDMNEYMKLHPERFPVKEKKTFAEIVEPFYPVR
;
A
#
# COMPACT_ATOMS: atom_id res chain seq x y z
N MET A 1 -12.47 20.69 2.55
CA MET A 1 -11.39 19.98 1.83
C MET A 1 -11.49 18.52 2.19
N GLY A 2 -11.74 17.62 1.22
CA GLY A 2 -11.79 16.19 1.50
C GLY A 2 -10.41 15.64 1.90
N LEU A 3 -10.37 14.41 2.42
CA LEU A 3 -9.12 13.69 2.75
C LEU A 3 -8.15 13.57 1.56
N ILE A 4 -8.64 13.73 0.33
CA ILE A 4 -7.87 13.67 -0.90
C ILE A 4 -8.19 14.92 -1.72
N PRO A 5 -7.17 15.68 -2.19
CA PRO A 5 -7.36 16.83 -3.08
C PRO A 5 -8.07 16.45 -4.39
N GLU A 6 -8.67 17.43 -5.05
CA GLU A 6 -9.35 17.23 -6.35
C GLU A 6 -8.42 16.60 -7.40
N GLU A 7 -7.14 16.95 -7.38
CA GLU A 7 -6.10 16.35 -8.25
C GLU A 7 -6.02 14.82 -8.09
N GLY A 8 -6.22 14.30 -6.88
CA GLY A 8 -6.19 12.87 -6.60
C GLY A 8 -7.39 12.11 -7.17
N LYS A 9 -8.44 12.80 -7.65
CA LYS A 9 -9.57 12.15 -8.36
C LYS A 9 -9.20 11.74 -9.80
N SER A 10 -8.10 12.27 -10.35
CA SER A 10 -7.60 11.87 -11.66
C SER A 10 -6.96 10.48 -11.67
N LEU A 11 -6.58 9.96 -10.48
CA LEU A 11 -5.95 8.66 -10.35
C LEU A 11 -6.99 7.54 -10.46
N PRO A 12 -6.61 6.39 -11.05
CA PRO A 12 -7.51 5.25 -11.10
C PRO A 12 -7.87 4.81 -9.67
N PRO A 13 -9.17 4.63 -9.37
CA PRO A 13 -9.59 4.20 -8.04
C PRO A 13 -9.07 2.78 -7.76
N PRO A 14 -8.77 2.44 -6.50
CA PRO A 14 -8.42 1.08 -6.15
C PRO A 14 -9.59 0.14 -6.42
N GLY A 15 -9.29 -1.10 -6.76
CA GLY A 15 -10.31 -2.15 -6.86
C GLY A 15 -11.08 -2.29 -5.55
N ILE A 16 -12.35 -2.69 -5.65
CA ILE A 16 -13.21 -2.95 -4.48
C ILE A 16 -12.52 -3.97 -3.56
N VAL A 17 -11.99 -5.04 -4.15
CA VAL A 17 -11.14 -6.02 -3.47
C VAL A 17 -9.68 -5.61 -3.66
N ASN A 18 -9.10 -5.02 -2.62
CA ASN A 18 -7.67 -4.68 -2.59
C ASN A 18 -7.00 -5.35 -1.38
N ARG A 19 -5.66 -5.54 -1.46
CA ARG A 19 -4.89 -6.25 -0.44
C ARG A 19 -5.08 -5.67 0.96
N TYR A 20 -5.08 -4.34 1.10
CA TYR A 20 -5.16 -3.65 2.38
C TYR A 20 -6.55 -3.72 3.00
N SER A 21 -7.63 -3.59 2.21
CA SER A 21 -9.02 -3.77 2.63
C SER A 21 -9.27 -5.20 3.11
N VAL A 22 -8.75 -6.20 2.39
CA VAL A 22 -8.85 -7.61 2.81
C VAL A 22 -8.08 -7.82 4.13
N TRP A 23 -6.86 -7.28 4.22
CA TRP A 23 -6.04 -7.42 5.42
C TRP A 23 -6.66 -6.74 6.65
N LEU A 24 -7.13 -5.50 6.51
CA LEU A 24 -7.75 -4.74 7.59
C LEU A 24 -9.13 -5.28 7.96
N SER A 25 -9.90 -5.81 7.02
CA SER A 25 -11.13 -6.56 7.30
C SER A 25 -10.85 -7.82 8.11
N GLY A 26 -9.78 -8.55 7.76
CA GLY A 26 -9.30 -9.70 8.53
C GLY A 26 -8.84 -9.32 9.94
N ALA A 27 -8.09 -8.22 10.07
CA ALA A 27 -7.68 -7.70 11.38
C ALA A 27 -8.88 -7.29 12.24
N GLY A 28 -9.86 -6.57 11.67
CA GLY A 28 -11.10 -6.21 12.35
C GLY A 28 -11.91 -7.43 12.80
N TRP A 29 -11.98 -8.46 11.95
CA TRP A 29 -12.60 -9.73 12.31
C TRP A 29 -11.90 -10.41 13.50
N LEU A 30 -10.57 -10.49 13.46
CA LEU A 30 -9.75 -11.04 14.54
C LEU A 30 -9.94 -10.26 15.84
N THR A 31 -10.03 -8.92 15.78
CA THR A 31 -10.32 -8.08 16.95
C THR A 31 -11.68 -8.41 17.57
N ALA A 32 -12.72 -8.61 16.75
CA ALA A 32 -14.05 -8.99 17.24
C ALA A 32 -14.05 -10.37 17.90
N MET A 33 -13.34 -11.34 17.33
CA MET A 33 -13.18 -12.67 17.94
C MET A 33 -12.39 -12.60 19.25
N LEU A 34 -11.31 -11.81 19.29
CA LEU A 34 -10.52 -11.62 20.49
C LEU A 34 -11.34 -10.98 21.60
N HIS A 35 -12.16 -9.97 21.28
CA HIS A 35 -13.09 -9.36 22.22
C HIS A 35 -14.08 -10.39 22.80
N ASN A 36 -14.62 -11.28 21.96
CA ASN A 36 -15.49 -12.36 22.43
C ASN A 36 -14.76 -13.37 23.32
N ALA A 37 -13.51 -13.72 22.97
CA ALA A 37 -12.67 -14.63 23.75
C ALA A 37 -12.35 -14.05 25.15
N MET A 38 -11.98 -12.76 25.22
CA MET A 38 -11.73 -12.06 26.49
C MET A 38 -12.98 -12.04 27.39
N ALA A 39 -14.17 -11.92 26.79
CA ALA A 39 -15.44 -11.97 27.50
C ALA A 39 -15.90 -13.39 27.89
N ARG A 40 -15.04 -14.41 27.73
CA ARG A 40 -15.34 -15.84 27.96
C ARG A 40 -16.57 -16.34 27.17
N ARG A 41 -16.82 -15.76 26.00
CA ARG A 41 -17.88 -16.17 25.07
C ARG A 41 -17.28 -17.00 23.93
N PRO A 42 -18.05 -17.92 23.30
CA PRO A 42 -17.56 -18.68 22.16
C PRO A 42 -17.14 -17.72 21.03
N PRO A 43 -15.86 -17.67 20.63
CA PRO A 43 -15.32 -16.60 19.79
C PRO A 43 -16.00 -16.48 18.41
N LEU A 44 -16.27 -17.62 17.78
CA LEU A 44 -16.85 -17.72 16.44
C LEU A 44 -18.38 -17.59 16.43
N LYS A 45 -19.07 -18.10 17.46
CA LYS A 45 -20.54 -18.19 17.49
C LYS A 45 -21.21 -16.97 18.11
N SER A 46 -20.54 -16.31 19.06
CA SER A 46 -21.08 -15.13 19.72
C SER A 46 -20.83 -13.87 18.90
N GLY A 47 -21.82 -12.98 18.83
CA GLY A 47 -21.62 -11.63 18.30
C GLY A 47 -21.28 -11.56 16.81
N VAL A 48 -21.88 -12.42 15.97
CA VAL A 48 -21.66 -12.42 14.50
C VAL A 48 -21.92 -11.04 13.87
N HIS A 49 -22.94 -10.31 14.35
CA HIS A 49 -23.19 -8.93 13.92
C HIS A 49 -22.01 -7.99 14.21
N ARG A 50 -21.31 -8.17 15.34
CA ARG A 50 -20.10 -7.40 15.67
C ARG A 50 -18.93 -7.82 14.78
N GLN A 51 -18.74 -9.12 14.55
CA GLN A 51 -17.72 -9.62 13.65
C GLN A 51 -17.85 -8.99 12.26
N VAL A 52 -19.06 -9.02 11.69
CA VAL A 52 -19.34 -8.37 10.39
C VAL A 52 -19.11 -6.87 10.46
N LEU A 53 -19.56 -6.19 11.52
CA LEU A 53 -19.37 -4.74 11.69
C LEU A 53 -17.88 -4.35 11.72
N PHE A 54 -17.05 -5.03 12.51
CA PHE A 54 -15.63 -4.72 12.59
C PHE A 54 -14.89 -5.03 11.28
N SER A 55 -15.28 -6.10 10.58
CA SER A 55 -14.75 -6.41 9.25
C SER A 55 -15.10 -5.34 8.22
N THR A 56 -16.35 -4.87 8.16
CA THR A 56 -16.77 -3.84 7.20
C THR A 56 -16.12 -2.49 7.47
N ILE A 57 -15.94 -2.12 8.74
CA ILE A 57 -15.18 -0.92 9.13
C ILE A 57 -13.73 -1.05 8.65
N GLY A 58 -13.07 -2.19 8.91
CA GLY A 58 -11.71 -2.45 8.43
C GLY A 58 -11.60 -2.37 6.92
N TRP A 59 -12.57 -2.92 6.19
CA TRP A 59 -12.63 -2.83 4.73
C TRP A 59 -12.73 -1.40 4.22
N PHE A 60 -13.63 -0.61 4.81
CA PHE A 60 -13.88 0.79 4.45
C PHE A 60 -12.65 1.67 4.70
N ILE A 61 -12.01 1.51 5.87
CA ILE A 61 -10.77 2.21 6.20
C ILE A 61 -9.67 1.82 5.23
N GLY A 62 -9.50 0.52 4.97
CA GLY A 62 -8.49 0.03 4.02
C GLY A 62 -8.66 0.61 2.62
N TYR A 63 -9.90 0.76 2.14
CA TYR A 63 -10.15 1.34 0.83
C TYR A 63 -9.69 2.80 0.74
N HIS A 64 -9.97 3.59 1.78
CA HIS A 64 -9.57 5.01 1.84
C HIS A 64 -8.06 5.17 2.03
N LEU A 65 -7.43 4.28 2.79
CA LEU A 65 -5.97 4.27 2.97
C LEU A 65 -5.25 4.02 1.66
N VAL A 66 -5.69 3.03 0.87
CA VAL A 66 -5.09 2.76 -0.45
C VAL A 66 -5.27 3.95 -1.38
N LYS A 67 -6.44 4.58 -1.35
CA LYS A 67 -6.70 5.77 -2.17
C LYS A 67 -5.75 6.92 -1.82
N PHE A 68 -5.46 7.11 -0.53
CA PHE A 68 -4.49 8.09 -0.06
C PHE A 68 -3.05 7.71 -0.42
N GLU A 69 -2.68 6.45 -0.23
CA GLU A 69 -1.37 5.90 -0.58
C GLU A 69 -1.05 6.10 -2.06
N ASN A 70 -1.98 5.72 -2.96
CA ASN A 70 -1.85 5.91 -4.40
C ASN A 70 -1.61 7.39 -4.75
N TYR A 71 -2.34 8.30 -4.10
CA TYR A 71 -2.15 9.73 -4.30
C TYR A 71 -0.77 10.21 -3.83
N ALA A 72 -0.33 9.79 -2.66
CA ALA A 72 0.95 10.19 -2.10
C ALA A 72 2.13 9.74 -3.00
N TYR A 73 2.10 8.49 -3.47
CA TYR A 73 3.14 7.99 -4.38
C TYR A 73 3.07 8.61 -5.77
N ALA A 74 1.88 8.80 -6.34
CA ALA A 74 1.74 9.47 -7.62
C ALA A 74 2.26 10.91 -7.58
N LYS A 75 1.99 11.64 -6.50
CA LYS A 75 2.54 12.98 -6.29
C LYS A 75 4.06 12.94 -6.18
N ARG A 76 4.61 12.01 -5.38
CA ARG A 76 6.06 11.85 -5.23
C ARG A 76 6.75 11.61 -6.57
N ASP A 77 6.20 10.73 -7.39
CA ASP A 77 6.79 10.39 -8.69
C ASP A 77 6.64 11.53 -9.69
N ARG A 78 5.53 12.28 -9.65
CA ARG A 78 5.37 13.52 -10.42
C ARG A 78 6.45 14.54 -10.08
N ASP A 79 6.61 14.86 -8.80
CA ASP A 79 7.55 15.86 -8.32
C ASP A 79 9.00 15.45 -8.67
N MET A 80 9.34 14.18 -8.48
CA MET A 80 10.65 13.63 -8.85
C MET A 80 10.92 13.74 -10.36
N ASN A 81 9.96 13.36 -11.20
CA ASN A 81 10.10 13.43 -12.66
C ASN A 81 10.18 14.87 -13.16
N GLU A 82 9.41 15.78 -12.59
CA GLU A 82 9.47 17.21 -12.90
C GLU A 82 10.84 17.79 -12.54
N TYR A 83 11.36 17.46 -11.36
CA TYR A 83 12.69 17.88 -10.93
C TYR A 83 13.81 17.38 -11.86
N MET A 84 13.76 16.11 -12.27
CA MET A 84 14.74 15.55 -13.22
C MET A 84 14.68 16.24 -14.58
N LYS A 85 13.49 16.63 -15.05
CA LYS A 85 13.32 17.35 -16.32
C LYS A 85 13.86 18.77 -16.27
N LEU A 86 13.72 19.45 -15.13
CA LEU A 86 14.24 20.81 -14.93
C LEU A 86 15.77 20.85 -14.77
N HIS A 87 16.38 19.74 -14.32
CA HIS A 87 17.80 19.65 -14.01
C HIS A 87 18.52 18.51 -14.76
N PRO A 88 18.52 18.49 -16.11
CA PRO A 88 19.18 17.43 -16.87
C PRO A 88 20.69 17.35 -16.60
N GLU A 89 21.33 18.46 -16.22
CA GLU A 89 22.75 18.54 -15.86
C GLU A 89 23.11 17.71 -14.61
N ARG A 90 22.15 17.51 -13.69
CA ARG A 90 22.36 16.70 -12.49
C ARG A 90 22.15 15.21 -12.74
N PHE A 91 21.45 14.86 -13.81
CA PHE A 91 21.10 13.49 -14.17
C PHE A 91 21.59 13.12 -15.58
N PRO A 92 22.91 13.17 -15.85
CA PRO A 92 23.44 12.78 -17.14
C PRO A 92 23.18 11.30 -17.42
N VAL A 93 22.77 10.98 -18.64
CA VAL A 93 22.59 9.60 -19.09
C VAL A 93 23.97 8.95 -19.19
N LYS A 94 24.30 8.06 -18.24
CA LYS A 94 25.52 7.27 -18.29
C LYS A 94 25.37 6.18 -19.34
N GLU A 95 26.40 6.01 -20.18
CA GLU A 95 26.47 4.88 -21.11
C GLU A 95 26.46 3.56 -20.32
N LYS A 96 25.54 2.67 -20.69
CA LYS A 96 25.40 1.36 -20.06
C LYS A 96 26.38 0.40 -20.75
N LYS A 97 27.53 0.19 -20.14
CA LYS A 97 28.53 -0.79 -20.61
C LYS A 97 28.00 -2.21 -20.45
N THR A 98 28.32 -3.07 -21.42
CA THR A 98 27.94 -4.49 -21.36
C THR A 98 28.88 -5.27 -20.46
N PHE A 99 28.46 -6.43 -19.95
CA PHE A 99 29.34 -7.33 -19.16
C PHE A 99 30.54 -7.86 -19.97
N ALA A 100 30.54 -7.70 -21.30
CA ALA A 100 31.71 -7.99 -22.11
C ALA A 100 32.87 -6.98 -21.89
N GLU A 101 32.55 -5.76 -21.45
CA GLU A 101 33.52 -4.69 -21.18
C GLU A 101 33.91 -4.59 -19.70
N ILE A 102 33.12 -5.19 -18.81
CA ILE A 102 33.28 -5.10 -17.35
C ILE A 102 33.85 -6.43 -16.83
N VAL A 103 35.11 -6.42 -16.38
CA VAL A 103 35.73 -7.59 -15.75
C VAL A 103 35.62 -7.44 -14.23
N GLU A 104 34.71 -8.19 -13.63
CA GLU A 104 34.61 -8.30 -12.18
C GLU A 104 35.56 -9.37 -11.65
N PRO A 105 36.19 -9.15 -10.48
CA PRO A 105 37.01 -10.17 -9.84
C PRO A 105 36.15 -11.36 -9.39
N PHE A 106 36.51 -12.57 -9.83
CA PHE A 106 35.84 -13.79 -9.41
C PHE A 106 36.41 -14.31 -8.08
N TYR A 107 35.58 -14.36 -7.04
CA TYR A 107 35.93 -14.93 -5.73
C TYR A 107 35.27 -16.31 -5.57
N PRO A 108 36.01 -17.42 -5.76
CA PRO A 108 35.45 -18.75 -5.61
C PRO A 108 35.13 -19.06 -4.14
N VAL A 109 33.97 -19.69 -3.90
CA VAL A 109 33.64 -20.30 -2.60
C VAL A 109 34.40 -21.62 -2.50
N ARG A 110 35.29 -21.73 -1.51
CA ARG A 110 36.13 -22.90 -1.24
C ARG A 110 35.74 -23.54 0.08
#